data_AF-A0A2D8EUU4-F1
#
_entry.id   AF-A0A2D8EUU4-F1
#
_cell.length_a   1.000
_cell.length_b   1.000
_cell.length_c   1.000
_cell.angle_alpha   90.00
_cell.angle_beta   90.00
_cell.angle_gamma   90.00
#
_symmetry.space_group_name_H-M   'P 1'
#
loop_
_entity.id
_entity.type
_entity.pdbx_description
1 polymer ?
#
loop_
_entity_poly.entity_id
_entity_poly.type
_entity_poly.pdbx_seq_one_letter_code
_entity_poly.pdbx_strand_id
1 'polypeptide(L)'
;MELTKPKVVSEQRLFQAIIVQALEDVMNNSGFKKETYWKEDAYKWFLGNSNDFQDVCWSADMDPDMVRGEFLKLIKKDKIKFTELQKSWLNYRELYKMYREASTKEERREIKKDIVKVNEERLIKVD
;
A
#
# COMPACT_ATOMS: atom_id res chain seq x y z
N MET A 1 39.67 7.03 -13.58
CA MET A 1 40.07 6.59 -12.24
C MET A 1 38.78 6.32 -11.45
N GLU A 2 38.22 5.12 -11.56
CA GLU A 2 36.95 4.71 -10.92
C GLU A 2 37.16 3.97 -9.59
N LEU A 3 38.33 4.15 -8.96
CA LEU A 3 38.79 3.34 -7.82
C LEU A 3 38.28 3.79 -6.45
N THR A 4 37.35 4.75 -6.39
CA THR A 4 36.91 5.35 -5.10
C THR A 4 35.42 5.29 -4.85
N LYS A 5 34.62 4.62 -5.70
CA LYS A 5 33.21 4.39 -5.36
C LYS A 5 33.13 3.20 -4.40
N PRO A 6 32.65 3.38 -3.15
CA PRO A 6 32.41 2.24 -2.28
C PRO A 6 31.45 1.29 -2.99
N LYS A 7 31.83 0.01 -3.07
CA LYS A 7 31.00 -1.02 -3.71
C LYS A 7 29.78 -1.22 -2.82
N VAL A 8 28.64 -0.68 -3.25
CA VAL A 8 27.33 -0.96 -2.63
C VAL A 8 27.18 -2.47 -2.52
N VAL A 9 27.04 -2.97 -1.28
CA VAL A 9 26.93 -4.39 -1.00
C VAL A 9 25.62 -4.90 -1.63
N SER A 10 25.58 -6.15 -2.12
CA SER A 10 24.39 -6.73 -2.75
C SER A 10 23.13 -6.63 -1.88
N GLU A 11 23.32 -6.70 -0.56
CA GLU A 11 22.27 -6.55 0.45
C GLU A 11 21.69 -5.12 0.49
N GLN A 12 22.54 -4.09 0.52
CA GLN A 12 22.06 -2.69 0.46
C GLN A 12 21.24 -2.42 -0.80
N ARG A 13 21.64 -2.98 -1.95
CA ARG A 13 20.86 -2.88 -3.20
C ARG A 13 19.50 -3.55 -3.11
N LEU A 14 19.41 -4.68 -2.40
CA LEU A 14 18.15 -5.37 -2.17
C LEU A 14 17.20 -4.47 -1.35
N PHE A 15 17.68 -3.88 -0.27
CA PHE A 15 16.86 -2.97 0.54
C PHE A 15 16.44 -1.71 -0.22
N GLN A 16 17.33 -1.15 -1.04
CA GLN A 16 16.96 -0.06 -1.97
C GLN A 16 15.85 -0.48 -2.94
N ALA A 17 15.91 -1.70 -3.48
CA ALA A 17 14.87 -2.21 -4.37
C ALA A 17 13.52 -2.40 -3.65
N ILE A 18 13.51 -2.78 -2.36
CA ILE A 18 12.29 -2.86 -1.55
C ILE A 18 11.62 -1.48 -1.45
N ILE A 19 12.40 -0.43 -1.16
CA ILE A 19 11.88 0.95 -1.07
C ILE A 19 11.34 1.41 -2.42
N VAL A 20 12.06 1.14 -3.52
CA VAL A 20 11.62 1.47 -4.88
C VAL A 20 10.30 0.77 -5.21
N GLN A 21 10.19 -0.53 -4.94
CA GLN A 21 8.96 -1.29 -5.18
C GLN A 21 7.78 -0.71 -4.38
N ALA A 22 7.98 -0.42 -3.09
CA ALA A 22 6.94 0.19 -2.27
C ALA A 22 6.52 1.58 -2.81
N LEU A 23 7.49 2.36 -3.32
CA LEU A 23 7.20 3.66 -3.95
C LEU A 23 6.41 3.51 -5.26
N GLU A 24 6.75 2.53 -6.09
CA GLU A 24 6.00 2.19 -7.31
C GLU A 24 4.57 1.77 -6.97
N ASP A 25 4.39 0.95 -5.92
CA ASP A 25 3.08 0.50 -5.46
C ASP A 25 2.20 1.68 -5.01
N VAL A 26 2.71 2.60 -4.20
CA VAL A 26 1.92 3.78 -3.76
C VAL A 26 1.59 4.73 -4.92
N MET A 27 2.43 4.79 -5.96
CA MET A 27 2.22 5.60 -7.15
C MET A 27 1.29 4.94 -8.18
N ASN A 28 0.98 3.65 -8.02
CA ASN A 28 0.18 2.88 -8.99
C ASN A 28 -1.28 3.36 -9.05
N ASN A 29 -1.77 3.63 -10.27
CA ASN A 29 -3.16 4.07 -10.51
C ASN A 29 -4.03 3.00 -11.19
N SER A 30 -3.52 1.77 -11.28
CA SER A 30 -4.26 0.62 -11.79
C SER A 30 -5.56 0.40 -11.01
N GLY A 31 -6.61 0.03 -11.73
CA GLY A 31 -7.90 -0.37 -11.16
C GLY A 31 -7.96 -1.83 -10.69
N PHE A 32 -6.87 -2.59 -10.84
CA PHE A 32 -6.84 -4.00 -10.45
C PHE A 32 -6.80 -4.16 -8.92
N LYS A 33 -7.53 -5.17 -8.45
CA LYS A 33 -7.75 -5.44 -7.02
C LYS A 33 -6.44 -5.67 -6.26
N LYS A 34 -5.51 -6.45 -6.83
CA LYS A 34 -4.29 -6.88 -6.16
C LYS A 34 -3.34 -5.70 -5.94
N GLU A 35 -3.14 -4.91 -6.99
CA GLU A 35 -2.33 -3.70 -7.01
C GLU A 35 -2.90 -2.62 -6.09
N THR A 36 -4.24 -2.55 -5.97
CA THR A 36 -4.88 -1.69 -4.99
C THR A 36 -4.50 -2.06 -3.55
N TYR A 37 -4.41 -3.36 -3.24
CA TYR A 37 -4.03 -3.83 -1.91
C TYR A 37 -2.56 -3.56 -1.62
N TRP A 38 -1.70 -3.78 -2.60
CA TRP A 38 -0.28 -3.41 -2.50
C TRP A 38 -0.08 -1.91 -2.29
N LYS A 39 -0.80 -1.07 -3.05
CA LYS A 39 -0.82 0.39 -2.86
C LYS A 39 -1.21 0.77 -1.44
N GLU A 40 -2.27 0.17 -0.88
CA GLU A 40 -2.71 0.43 0.49
C GLU A 40 -1.67 -0.02 1.53
N ASP A 41 -1.12 -1.23 1.37
CA ASP A 41 -0.15 -1.78 2.30
C ASP A 41 1.14 -0.94 2.32
N ALA A 42 1.67 -0.58 1.14
CA ALA A 42 2.81 0.32 1.02
C ALA A 42 2.49 1.74 1.56
N TYR A 43 1.29 2.26 1.29
CA TYR A 43 0.86 3.57 1.81
C TYR A 43 0.85 3.58 3.34
N LYS A 44 0.31 2.53 3.96
CA LYS A 44 0.30 2.35 5.42
C LYS A 44 1.71 2.17 5.98
N TRP A 45 2.58 1.46 5.27
CA TRP A 45 3.98 1.24 5.67
C TRP A 45 4.76 2.56 5.75
N PHE A 46 4.74 3.38 4.70
CA PHE A 46 5.36 4.71 4.73
C PHE A 46 4.71 5.64 5.77
N LEU A 47 3.38 5.66 5.86
CA LEU A 47 2.68 6.56 6.78
C LEU A 47 2.96 6.21 8.24
N GLY A 48 2.96 4.91 8.55
CA GLY A 48 3.08 4.36 9.89
C GLY A 48 4.46 4.49 10.52
N ASN A 49 5.52 4.67 9.71
CA ASN A 49 6.90 4.76 10.20
C ASN A 49 7.28 3.60 11.14
N SER A 50 6.85 2.39 10.81
CA SER A 50 7.05 1.21 11.65
C SER A 50 8.53 0.83 11.78
N ASN A 51 8.88 0.02 12.78
CA ASN A 51 10.27 -0.41 12.98
C ASN A 51 10.83 -1.14 11.76
N ASP A 52 10.04 -2.01 11.13
CA ASP A 52 10.47 -2.72 9.92
C ASP A 52 10.70 -1.77 8.73
N PHE A 53 9.94 -0.68 8.61
CA PHE A 53 10.22 0.38 7.65
C PHE A 53 11.56 1.07 7.92
N GLN A 54 11.81 1.43 9.18
CA GLN A 54 13.05 2.09 9.58
C GLN A 54 14.27 1.18 9.36
N ASP A 55 14.15 -0.10 9.73
CA ASP A 55 15.20 -1.11 9.53
C ASP A 55 15.55 -1.29 8.05
N VAL A 56 14.54 -1.31 7.16
CA VAL A 56 14.75 -1.36 5.71
C VAL A 56 15.43 -0.08 5.21
N CYS A 57 15.04 1.10 5.69
CA CYS A 57 15.67 2.36 5.32
C CYS A 57 17.15 2.40 5.72
N TRP A 58 17.46 2.07 6.99
CA TRP A 58 18.84 2.04 7.46
C TRP A 58 19.68 1.01 6.70
N SER A 59 19.11 -0.16 6.40
CA SER A 59 19.79 -1.20 5.62
C SER A 59 19.98 -0.81 4.14
N ALA A 60 19.17 0.13 3.64
CA ALA A 60 19.32 0.75 2.32
C ALA A 60 20.33 1.93 2.31
N ASP A 61 20.89 2.30 3.46
CA ASP A 61 21.69 3.52 3.69
C ASP A 61 20.87 4.79 3.38
N MET A 62 19.62 4.82 3.86
CA MET A 62 18.69 5.93 3.71
C MET A 62 18.08 6.31 5.06
N ASP A 63 18.01 7.61 5.34
CA ASP A 63 17.35 8.12 6.54
C ASP A 63 15.82 7.93 6.41
N PRO A 64 15.15 7.20 7.32
CA PRO A 64 13.71 6.96 7.27
C PRO A 64 12.88 8.26 7.33
N ASP A 65 13.33 9.27 8.06
CA ASP A 65 12.62 10.56 8.15
C ASP A 65 12.68 11.31 6.81
N MET A 66 13.80 11.21 6.10
CA MET A 66 13.95 11.78 4.76
C MET A 66 13.07 11.05 3.74
N VAL A 67 13.11 9.72 3.72
CA VAL A 67 12.30 8.89 2.82
C VAL A 67 10.80 9.15 3.05
N ARG A 68 10.36 9.11 4.30
CA ARG A 68 8.98 9.40 4.69
C ARG A 68 8.60 10.84 4.39
N GLY A 69 9.52 11.78 4.60
CA GLY A 69 9.34 13.20 4.25
C GLY A 69 9.01 13.41 2.78
N GLU A 70 9.73 12.74 1.87
CA GLU A 70 9.44 12.80 0.43
C GLU A 70 8.08 12.16 0.08
N PHE A 71 7.75 11.01 0.68
CA PHE A 71 6.43 10.39 0.53
C PHE A 71 5.29 11.34 0.94
N LEU A 72 5.40 11.99 2.10
CA LEU A 72 4.40 12.95 2.58
C LEU A 72 4.30 14.19 1.67
N LYS A 73 5.42 14.65 1.10
CA LYS A 73 5.41 15.72 0.09
C LYS A 73 4.63 15.31 -1.16
N LEU A 74 4.73 14.06 -1.61
CA LEU A 74 3.97 13.55 -2.75
C LEU A 74 2.47 13.47 -2.48
N ILE A 75 2.06 13.07 -1.27
CA ILE A 75 0.65 13.14 -0.84
C ILE A 75 0.17 14.60 -0.86
N LYS A 76 0.92 15.52 -0.25
CA LYS A 76 0.54 16.94 -0.19
C LYS A 76 0.41 17.58 -1.58
N LYS A 77 1.14 17.07 -2.57
CA LYS A 77 1.08 17.49 -3.98
C LYS A 77 0.01 16.77 -4.81
N ASP A 78 -0.86 15.97 -4.18
CA ASP A 78 -1.88 15.15 -4.83
C ASP A 78 -1.32 14.18 -5.90
N LYS A 79 -0.05 13.75 -5.74
CA LYS A 79 0.59 12.78 -6.63
C LYS A 79 0.26 11.34 -6.24
N ILE A 80 0.06 11.09 -4.95
CA ILE A 80 -0.39 9.82 -4.40
C ILE A 80 -1.85 9.98 -3.99
N LYS A 81 -2.75 9.35 -4.74
CA LYS A 81 -4.18 9.31 -4.43
C LYS A 81 -4.80 7.97 -4.80
N PHE A 82 -5.91 7.65 -4.14
CA PHE A 82 -6.72 6.48 -4.46
C PHE A 82 -7.89 6.87 -5.36
N THR A 83 -8.07 6.15 -6.46
CA THR A 83 -9.24 6.31 -7.34
C THR A 83 -10.50 5.78 -6.66
N GLU A 84 -11.69 6.14 -7.16
CA GLU A 84 -12.96 5.61 -6.63
C GLU A 84 -13.05 4.08 -6.73
N LEU A 85 -12.54 3.49 -7.82
CA LEU A 85 -12.47 2.04 -7.97
C LEU A 85 -11.53 1.42 -6.93
N GLN A 86 -10.37 2.03 -6.69
CA GLN A 86 -9.45 1.58 -5.66
C GLN A 86 -10.10 1.65 -4.27
N LYS A 87 -10.77 2.76 -3.93
CA LYS A 87 -11.52 2.90 -2.66
C LYS A 87 -12.59 1.81 -2.51
N SER A 88 -13.30 1.47 -3.59
CA SER A 88 -14.27 0.36 -3.59
C SER A 88 -13.60 -1.01 -3.33
N TRP A 89 -12.40 -1.26 -3.84
CA TRP A 89 -11.64 -2.49 -3.51
C TRP A 89 -11.19 -2.52 -2.06
N LEU A 90 -10.77 -1.40 -1.50
CA LEU A 90 -10.38 -1.29 -0.09
C LEU A 90 -11.57 -1.50 0.85
N ASN A 91 -12.72 -0.92 0.55
CA ASN A 91 -13.94 -1.16 1.31
C ASN A 91 -14.32 -2.65 1.29
N TYR A 92 -14.24 -3.28 0.12
CA TYR A 92 -14.45 -4.72 0.00
C TYR A 92 -13.44 -5.54 0.83
N ARG A 93 -12.16 -5.14 0.87
CA ARG A 93 -11.11 -5.81 1.68
C ARG A 93 -11.48 -5.78 3.16
N GLU A 94 -11.93 -4.63 3.66
CA GLU A 94 -12.30 -4.46 5.06
C GLU A 94 -13.56 -5.27 5.41
N LEU A 95 -14.60 -5.21 4.59
CA LEU A 95 -15.81 -6.03 4.79
C LEU A 95 -15.47 -7.53 4.81
N TYR A 96 -14.57 -7.99 3.94
CA TYR A 96 -14.14 -9.39 3.98
C TYR A 96 -13.33 -9.75 5.22
N LYS A 97 -12.54 -8.82 5.74
CA LYS A 97 -11.82 -9.01 7.00
C LYS A 97 -12.81 -9.13 8.16
N MET A 98 -13.75 -8.18 8.28
CA MET A 98 -14.83 -8.22 9.27
C MET A 98 -15.63 -9.52 9.18
N TYR A 99 -15.97 -9.96 7.96
CA TYR A 99 -16.70 -11.23 7.76
C TYR A 99 -15.95 -12.44 8.32
N ARG A 100 -14.61 -12.47 8.20
CA ARG A 100 -13.77 -13.55 8.74
C ARG A 100 -13.62 -13.48 10.26
N GLU A 101 -13.60 -12.28 10.82
CA GLU A 101 -13.46 -12.03 12.26
C GLU A 101 -14.80 -12.17 13.01
N ALA A 102 -15.92 -12.04 12.32
CA ALA A 102 -17.25 -12.14 12.88
C ALA A 102 -17.48 -13.48 13.62
N SER A 103 -17.98 -13.35 14.85
CA SER A 103 -18.12 -14.46 15.80
C SER A 103 -19.50 -15.12 15.75
N THR A 104 -20.50 -14.42 15.20
CA THR A 104 -21.89 -14.90 15.12
C THR A 104 -22.36 -15.10 13.68
N LYS A 105 -23.38 -15.93 13.49
CA LYS A 105 -23.96 -16.20 12.17
C LYS A 105 -24.72 -14.97 11.65
N GLU A 106 -25.37 -14.26 12.54
CA GLU A 106 -26.17 -13.06 12.29
C GLU A 106 -25.26 -11.93 11.79
N GLU A 107 -24.16 -11.67 12.49
CA GLU A 107 -23.14 -10.68 12.08
C GLU A 107 -22.55 -11.02 10.71
N ARG A 108 -22.15 -12.28 10.49
CA ARG A 108 -21.67 -12.74 9.17
C ARG A 108 -22.70 -12.52 8.07
N ARG A 109 -23.99 -12.70 8.35
CA ARG A 109 -25.07 -12.51 7.38
C ARG A 109 -25.21 -11.05 6.99
N GLU A 110 -25.16 -10.12 7.95
CA GLU A 110 -25.24 -8.70 7.65
C GLU A 110 -24.05 -8.22 6.84
N ILE A 111 -22.82 -8.56 7.25
CA ILE A 111 -21.60 -8.20 6.49
C ILE A 111 -21.63 -8.78 5.08
N LYS A 112 -22.16 -9.99 4.89
CA LYS A 112 -22.31 -10.60 3.56
C LYS A 112 -23.25 -9.80 2.65
N LYS A 113 -24.31 -9.19 3.18
CA LYS A 113 -25.19 -8.30 2.38
C LYS A 113 -24.42 -7.08 1.91
N ASP A 114 -23.61 -6.48 2.77
CA ASP A 114 -22.79 -5.32 2.43
C ASP A 114 -21.75 -5.65 1.35
N ILE A 115 -21.11 -6.83 1.44
CA ILE A 115 -20.18 -7.32 0.41
C ILE A 115 -20.88 -7.42 -0.96
N VAL A 116 -22.09 -7.98 -0.99
CA VAL A 116 -22.88 -8.12 -2.24
C VAL A 116 -23.20 -6.74 -2.81
N LYS A 117 -23.72 -5.84 -1.98
CA LYS A 117 -24.04 -4.46 -2.37
C LYS A 117 -22.84 -3.74 -2.97
N VAL A 118 -21.68 -3.79 -2.31
CA VAL A 118 -20.45 -3.15 -2.81
C VAL A 118 -19.99 -3.73 -4.16
N ASN A 119 -20.20 -5.02 -4.38
CA ASN A 119 -19.88 -5.65 -5.67
C ASN A 119 -20.84 -5.21 -6.78
N GLU A 120 -22.14 -5.15 -6.50
CA GLU A 120 -23.16 -4.68 -7.44
C GLU A 120 -22.91 -3.22 -7.84
N GLU A 121 -22.67 -2.33 -6.87
CA GLU A 121 -22.35 -0.93 -7.11
C GLU A 121 -21.08 -0.74 -7.95
N ARG A 122 -20.10 -1.64 -7.81
CA ARG A 122 -18.86 -1.61 -8.59
C ARG A 122 -19.11 -2.02 -10.04
N LEU A 123 -19.93 -3.05 -10.28
CA LEU A 123 -20.27 -3.51 -11.63
C LEU A 123 -21.02 -2.42 -12.41
N ILE A 124 -21.99 -1.75 -11.78
CA ILE A 124 -22.77 -0.66 -12.40
C ILE A 124 -21.87 0.52 -12.82
N LYS A 125 -20.75 0.75 -12.14
CA LYS A 125 -19.83 1.87 -12.43
C LYS A 125 -18.77 1.53 -13.48
N VAL A 126 -18.68 0.28 -13.93
CA VAL A 126 -17.70 -0.18 -14.92
C VAL A 126 -18.32 -0.32 -16.32
N ASP A 127 -19.65 -0.37 -16.40
CA ASP A 127 -20.46 -0.26 -17.64
C ASP A 127 -20.66 1.21 -18.06
#